data_AF-A0A6I2G435-F1
#
_entry.id   AF-A0A6I2G435-F1
#
_cell.length_a   1.000
_cell.length_b   1.000
_cell.length_c   1.000
_cell.angle_alpha   90.00
_cell.angle_beta   90.00
_cell.angle_gamma   90.00
#
_symmetry.space_group_name_H-M   'P 1'
#
loop_
_entity.id
_entity.type
_entity.pdbx_description
1 polymer ?
#
loop_
_entity_poly.entity_id
_entity_poly.type
_entity_poly.pdbx_seq_one_letter_code
_entity_poly.pdbx_strand_id
1 'polypeptide(L)' 'MGAVDGDVCLSFFHVQWSSVDGAFIARSDQYPGLVARDEWSSLAAVDGLIDLIEQQRWQRHSSGRPAA' A
#
# COMPACT_ATOMS: atom_id res chain seq x y z
N MET A 1 -13.12 -28.53 -3.12
CA MET A 1 -13.23 -27.12 -2.71
C MET A 1 -12.30 -26.31 -3.60
N GLY A 2 -12.86 -25.31 -4.29
CA GLY A 2 -12.40 -24.80 -5.58
C GLY A 2 -11.04 -24.10 -5.55
N ALA A 3 -10.24 -24.40 -6.57
CA ALA A 3 -9.08 -23.63 -6.96
C ALA A 3 -9.54 -22.26 -7.45
N VAL A 4 -9.00 -21.19 -6.86
CA VAL A 4 -9.09 -19.84 -7.44
C VAL A 4 -8.01 -19.75 -8.51
N ASP A 5 -8.36 -20.21 -9.71
CA ASP A 5 -7.64 -19.96 -10.95
C ASP A 5 -8.11 -18.59 -11.48
N GLY A 6 -7.16 -17.65 -11.55
CA GLY A 6 -7.41 -16.27 -11.93
C GLY A 6 -6.36 -15.36 -11.30
N ASP A 7 -5.29 -15.08 -12.04
CA ASP A 7 -4.23 -14.11 -11.75
C ASP A 7 -4.80 -12.67 -11.73
N VAL A 8 -5.71 -12.42 -10.79
CA VAL A 8 -5.99 -11.08 -10.32
C VAL A 8 -5.08 -10.95 -9.10
N CYS A 9 -3.92 -10.34 -9.28
CA CYS A 9 -3.12 -9.85 -8.17
C CYS A 9 -3.96 -8.82 -7.39
N LEU A 10 -4.89 -9.30 -6.57
CA LEU A 10 -5.56 -8.52 -5.55
C LEU A 10 -4.45 -8.12 -4.59
N SER A 11 -3.89 -6.93 -4.78
CA SER A 11 -2.88 -6.36 -3.92
C SER A 11 -3.40 -6.45 -2.48
N PHE A 12 -2.91 -7.40 -1.70
CA PHE A 12 -3.36 -7.56 -0.33
C PHE A 12 -2.79 -6.39 0.48
N PHE A 13 -3.68 -5.53 0.94
CA PHE A 13 -3.36 -4.49 1.91
C PHE A 13 -3.59 -5.06 3.30
N HIS A 14 -2.57 -4.96 4.15
CA HIS A 14 -2.64 -5.40 5.54
C HIS A 14 -2.68 -4.19 6.44
N VAL A 15 -3.65 -4.16 7.34
CA VAL A 15 -3.74 -3.16 8.41
C VAL A 15 -3.68 -3.89 9.73
N GLN A 16 -2.78 -3.46 10.60
CA GLN A 16 -2.65 -4.02 11.94
C GLN A 16 -2.47 -2.90 12.96
N TRP A 17 -3.00 -3.08 14.17
CA TRP A 17 -2.68 -2.21 15.29
C TRP A 17 -1.31 -2.58 15.85
N SER A 18 -0.42 -1.60 15.98
CA SER A 18 0.88 -1.75 16.63
C SER A 18 0.82 -1.15 18.03
N SER A 19 0.81 -2.01 19.05
CA SER A 19 0.83 -1.56 20.45
C SER A 19 2.13 -0.85 20.85
N VAL A 20 3.23 -1.06 20.10
CA VAL A 20 4.52 -0.39 20.34
C VAL A 20 4.51 1.04 19.80
N ASP A 21 3.91 1.24 18.62
CA ASP A 21 3.82 2.55 17.96
C ASP A 21 2.58 3.34 18.42
N GLY A 22 1.61 2.67 19.05
CA GLY A 22 0.33 3.27 19.41
C GLY A 22 -0.49 3.67 18.18
N ALA A 23 -0.33 2.94 17.08
CA ALA A 23 -0.92 3.32 15.79
C ALA A 23 -1.33 2.12 14.93
N PHE A 24 -2.29 2.36 14.04
CA PHE A 24 -2.65 1.49 12.93
C PHE A 24 -1.61 1.61 11.83
N ILE A 25 -1.01 0.48 11.47
CA ILE A 25 0.00 0.38 10.43
C ILE A 25 -0.63 -0.31 9.23
N ALA A 26 -0.73 0.43 8.12
CA ALA A 26 -1.17 -0.07 6.83
C ALA A 26 0.05 -0.32 5.93
N ARG A 27 0.12 -1.49 5.32
CA ARG A 27 1.19 -1.89 4.38
C ARG A 27 0.62 -2.62 3.18
N SER A 28 1.29 -2.52 2.04
CA SER A 28 0.95 -3.26 0.82
C SER A 28 1.96 -4.37 0.59
N ASP A 29 1.48 -5.58 0.27
CA ASP A 29 2.36 -6.70 -0.11
C ASP A 29 3.11 -6.43 -1.43
N GLN A 30 2.45 -5.73 -2.36
CA GLN A 30 3.01 -5.36 -3.66
C GLN A 30 4.10 -4.28 -3.54
N TYR A 31 4.07 -3.48 -2.48
CA TYR A 31 5.01 -2.40 -2.22
C TYR A 31 5.55 -2.48 -0.79
N PRO A 32 6.50 -3.39 -0.52
CA PRO A 32 7.01 -3.62 0.84
C PRO A 32 7.72 -2.39 1.45
N GLY A 33 8.11 -1.42 0.62
CA GLY A 33 8.68 -0.14 1.05
C GLY A 33 7.64 0.94 1.39
N LEU A 34 6.36 0.73 1.10
CA LEU A 34 5.29 1.69 1.38
C LEU A 34 4.52 1.27 2.63
N VAL A 35 4.63 2.11 3.66
CA VAL A 35 3.95 1.93 4.95
C VAL A 35 3.34 3.26 5.34
N ALA A 36 2.05 3.24 5.66
CA ALA A 36 1.35 4.36 6.27
C ALA A 36 0.99 4.01 7.71
N ARG A 37 0.98 5.01 8.57
CA ARG A 37 0.64 4.88 9.98
C ARG A 37 -0.34 5.97 10.37
N ASP A 38 -1.32 5.60 11.18
CA ASP A 38 -2.26 6.53 11.76
C ASP A 38 -2.65 6.08 13.17
N GLU A 39 -2.55 6.99 14.14
CA GLU A 39 -2.80 6.72 15.55
C GLU A 39 -4.30 6.59 15.88
N TRP A 40 -5.19 7.10 15.03
CA TRP A 40 -6.59 7.33 15.37
C TRP A 40 -7.55 6.45 14.58
N SER A 41 -7.18 5.99 13.38
CA SER A 41 -8.07 5.27 12.47
C SER A 41 -7.33 4.34 11.52
N SER A 42 -7.77 3.08 11.51
CA SER A 42 -7.32 2.08 10.53
C SER A 42 -7.62 2.51 9.09
N LEU A 43 -8.75 3.18 8.86
CA LEU A 43 -9.13 3.68 7.54
C LEU A 43 -8.25 4.85 7.09
N ALA A 44 -7.85 5.75 8.00
CA ALA A 44 -6.92 6.83 7.70
C ALA A 44 -5.52 6.29 7.36
N ALA A 45 -5.07 5.23 8.05
CA ALA A 45 -3.85 4.52 7.69
C ALA A 45 -3.92 3.93 6.26
N VAL A 46 -5.05 3.35 5.88
CA VAL A 46 -5.23 2.82 4.50
C VAL A 46 -5.28 3.94 3.47
N ASP A 47 -6.01 5.02 3.75
CA ASP A 47 -6.12 6.18 2.86
C ASP A 47 -4.73 6.77 2.57
N GLY A 48 -3.92 6.97 3.61
CA GLY A 48 -2.53 7.39 3.46
C GLY A 48 -1.66 6.39 2.69
N LEU A 49 -1.91 5.08 2.81
CA LEU A 49 -1.20 4.07 2.04
C LEU A 49 -1.55 4.15 0.54
N ILE A 50 -2.82 4.37 0.21
CA ILE A 50 -3.28 4.52 -1.17
C ILE A 50 -2.62 5.74 -1.81
N ASP A 51 -2.60 6.88 -1.11
CA ASP A 51 -1.97 8.11 -1.60
C ASP A 51 -0.46 7.89 -1.89
N LEU A 52 0.26 7.20 -1.00
CA LEU A 52 1.67 6.83 -1.23
C LEU A 52 1.86 5.95 -2.46
N ILE A 53 0.95 5.00 -2.70
CA ILE A 53 1.00 4.12 -3.88
C ILE A 53 0.77 4.92 -5.16
N GLU A 54 -0.20 5.83 -5.16
CA GLU A 54 -0.47 6.70 -6.30
C GLU A 54 0.72 7.62 -6.61
N GLN A 55 1.30 8.24 -5.59
CA GLN A 55 2.51 9.03 -5.71
C GLN A 55 3.67 8.20 -6.29
N GLN A 56 3.91 7.00 -5.76
CA GLN A 56 4.98 6.13 -6.25
C GLN A 56 4.76 5.70 -7.71
N ARG A 57 3.51 5.43 -8.09
CA ARG A 57 3.13 5.10 -9.47
C ARG A 57 3.37 6.28 -10.41
N TRP A 58 3.02 7.49 -10.01
CA TRP A 58 3.33 8.70 -10.78
C TRP A 58 4.83 8.90 -10.94
N GLN A 59 5.64 8.74 -9.88
CA GLN A 59 7.10 8.87 -9.98
C GLN A 59 7.72 7.86 -10.97
N ARG A 60 7.25 6.61 -10.97
CA ARG A 60 7.70 5.59 -11.94
C ARG A 60 7.29 5.94 -13.38
N HIS A 61 6.09 6.48 -13.55
CA HIS A 61 5.59 6.89 -14.86
C HIS A 61 6.35 8.12 -15.40
N SER A 62 6.67 9.09 -14.54
CA SER A 62 7.48 10.27 -14.89
C SER A 62 8.95 9.94 -15.15
N SER A 63 9.49 8.89 -14.54
CA SER A 63 10.86 8.40 -14.79
C SER A 63 10.99 7.62 -16.11
N GLY A 64 9.88 7.29 -16.77
CA GLY A 64 9.85 6.57 -18.05
C GLY A 64 9.99 7.46 -19.28
N ARG A 65 10.46 8.71 -19.15
CA ARG A 65 10.68 9.60 -20.29
C ARG A 65 12.11 9.35 -20.82
N PRO A 66 12.31 8.67 -21.96
CA PRO A 66 13.61 8.65 -22.60
C PRO A 66 13.91 10.09 -23.01
N ALA A 67 14.98 10.65 -22.47
CA ALA A 67 15.54 11.88 -22.99
C ALA A 67 16.34 11.51 -24.25
N ALA A 68 15.96 12.17 -25.35
CA ALA A 68 16.65 12.28 -26.64
C ALA A 68 16.59 11.04 -27.57
#